data_AF-G2DH55-F1
#
_entry.id   AF-G2DH55-F1
#
_cell.length_a   1.000
_cell.length_b   1.000
_cell.length_c   1.000
_cell.angle_alpha   90.00
_cell.angle_beta   90.00
_cell.angle_gamma   90.00
#
_symmetry.space_group_name_H-M   'P 1'
#
loop_
_entity.id
_entity.type
_entity.pdbx_description
1 polymer ?
#
loop_
_entity_poly.entity_id
_entity_poly.type
_entity_poly.pdbx_seq_one_letter_code
_entity_poly.pdbx_strand_id
1 'polypeptide(L)' 'MIHTAASGNPQALQLISEMAEQMSKAGGPLTGLASVIRPMINGEREPERLCKHLDDTTGQLVQGILKELNTLEQQ' A
#
# COMPACT_ATOMS: atom_id res chain seq x y z
N MET A 1 4.19 -8.25 3.99
CA MET A 1 3.08 -8.45 3.01
C MET A 1 3.31 -7.72 1.71
N ILE A 2 3.31 -6.37 1.66
CA ILE A 2 3.56 -5.62 0.42
C ILE A 2 4.92 -5.98 -0.19
N HIS A 3 6.00 -5.94 0.61
CA HIS A 3 7.35 -6.34 0.16
C HIS A 3 7.39 -7.78 -0.37
N THR A 4 6.77 -8.72 0.34
CA THR A 4 6.66 -10.14 -0.08
C THR A 4 5.88 -10.32 -1.38
N ALA A 5 4.79 -9.56 -1.57
CA ALA A 5 4.04 -9.56 -2.83
C ALA A 5 4.87 -8.95 -3.97
N ALA A 6 5.62 -7.88 -3.68
CA ALA A 6 6.53 -7.24 -4.63
C ALA A 6 7.69 -8.17 -5.05
N SER A 7 8.13 -9.08 -4.17
CA SER A 7 9.14 -10.10 -4.48
C SER A 7 8.58 -11.28 -5.30
N GLY A 8 7.37 -11.18 -5.83
CA GLY A 8 6.76 -12.20 -6.69
C GLY A 8 6.11 -13.37 -5.96
N ASN A 9 5.87 -13.28 -4.65
CA ASN A 9 5.18 -14.34 -3.91
C ASN A 9 3.66 -14.34 -4.24
N PRO A 10 3.12 -15.39 -4.88
CA PRO A 10 1.75 -15.39 -5.35
C PRO A 10 0.72 -15.47 -4.22
N GLN A 11 1.04 -16.15 -3.11
CA GLN A 11 0.15 -16.23 -1.95
C GLN A 11 0.01 -14.87 -1.26
N ALA A 12 1.12 -14.15 -1.09
CA ALA A 12 1.12 -12.81 -0.54
C ALA A 12 0.38 -11.83 -1.46
N LEU A 13 0.55 -11.95 -2.77
CA LEU A 13 -0.15 -11.16 -3.77
C LEU A 13 -1.67 -11.39 -3.72
N GLN A 14 -2.11 -12.65 -3.59
CA GLN A 14 -3.53 -12.97 -3.47
C GLN A 14 -4.12 -12.37 -2.19
N LEU A 15 -3.49 -12.65 -1.04
CA LEU A 15 -4.00 -12.18 0.25
C LEU A 15 -4.07 -10.65 0.32
N ILE A 16 -3.06 -9.95 -0.19
CA ILE A 16 -3.08 -8.47 -0.17
C ILE A 16 -4.09 -7.88 -1.16
N SER A 17 -4.36 -8.58 -2.27
CA SER A 17 -5.41 -8.17 -3.22
C SER A 17 -6.80 -8.31 -2.62
N GLU A 18 -7.06 -9.42 -1.91
CA GLU A 18 -8.33 -9.64 -1.18
C GLU A 18 -8.54 -8.58 -0.09
N MET A 19 -7.48 -8.25 0.67
CA MET A 19 -7.53 -7.16 1.67
C MET A 19 -7.82 -5.81 1.00
N ALA A 20 -7.14 -5.48 -0.10
CA ALA A 20 -7.37 -4.23 -0.84
C ALA A 20 -8.83 -4.15 -1.35
N GLU A 21 -9.39 -5.25 -1.83
CA GLU A 21 -10.78 -5.31 -2.28
C GLU A 21 -11.77 -5.06 -1.13
N GLN A 22 -11.56 -5.69 0.03
CA GLN A 22 -12.37 -5.45 1.22
C GLN A 22 -12.28 -3.99 1.70
N MET A 23 -11.08 -3.42 1.71
CA MET A 23 -10.84 -2.01 2.07
C MET A 23 -11.54 -1.06 1.09
N SER A 24 -11.51 -1.36 -0.21
CA SER A 24 -12.21 -0.58 -1.23
C SER A 24 -13.73 -0.59 -1.01
N LYS A 25 -14.31 -1.73 -0.61
CA LYS A 25 -15.75 -1.88 -0.34
C LYS A 25 -16.19 -1.19 0.95
N ALA A 26 -15.31 -1.10 1.95
CA ALA A 26 -15.62 -0.45 3.23
C ALA A 26 -15.87 1.06 3.09
N GLY A 27 -15.27 1.71 2.09
CA GLY A 27 -15.46 3.14 1.81
C GLY A 27 -14.55 4.05 2.66
N GLY A 28 -14.62 5.35 2.38
CA GLY A 28 -13.92 6.38 3.14
C GLY A 28 -12.39 6.26 3.07
N PRO A 29 -11.67 6.48 4.19
CA PRO A 29 -10.20 6.38 4.26
C PRO A 29 -9.62 5.06 3.74
N LEU A 30 -10.35 3.95 3.93
CA LEU A 30 -9.90 2.61 3.52
C LEU A 30 -9.87 2.46 2.00
N THR A 31 -10.75 3.14 1.26
CA THR A 31 -10.67 3.21 -0.21
C THR A 31 -9.38 3.89 -0.66
N GLY A 32 -8.97 4.94 0.04
CA GLY A 32 -7.70 5.61 -0.19
C GLY A 32 -6.51 4.67 0.01
N LEU A 33 -6.47 3.96 1.15
CA LEU A 33 -5.44 2.95 1.40
C LEU A 33 -5.45 1.81 0.37
N ALA A 34 -6.61 1.32 -0.05
CA ALA A 34 -6.71 0.30 -1.07
C ALA A 34 -6.09 0.74 -2.40
N SER A 35 -6.30 2.02 -2.78
CA SER A 35 -5.83 2.56 -4.05
C SER A 35 -4.31 2.58 -4.20
N VAL A 36 -3.57 2.66 -3.08
CA VAL A 36 -2.10 2.74 -3.09
C VAL A 36 -1.40 1.38 -2.95
N ILE A 37 -2.12 0.31 -2.60
CA ILE A 37 -1.54 -1.04 -2.44
C ILE A 37 -0.87 -1.52 -3.73
N ARG A 38 -1.57 -1.45 -4.86
CA ARG A 38 -1.02 -1.92 -6.15
C ARG A 38 0.19 -1.10 -6.61
N PRO A 39 0.17 0.26 -6.58
CA PRO A 39 1.37 1.06 -6.78
C PRO A 39 2.56 0.65 -5.89
N MET A 40 2.34 0.43 -4.59
CA MET A 40 3.40 0.01 -3.68
C MET A 40 3.97 -1.37 -4.02
N ILE A 41 3.12 -2.34 -4.39
CA ILE A 41 3.59 -3.66 -4.89
C ILE A 41 4.44 -3.49 -6.15
N ASN A 42 4.06 -2.56 -7.03
CA ASN A 42 4.77 -2.27 -8.27
C ASN A 42 6.05 -1.41 -8.07
N GLY A 43 6.44 -1.12 -6.82
CA GLY A 43 7.67 -0.39 -6.51
C GLY A 43 7.52 1.13 -6.42
N GLU A 44 6.31 1.69 -6.47
CA GLU A 44 6.11 3.12 -6.21
C GLU A 44 6.44 3.45 -4.75
N ARG A 45 7.30 4.44 -4.54
CA ARG A 45 7.75 4.87 -3.20
C ARG A 45 7.61 6.38 -2.98
N GLU A 46 7.25 7.15 -4.01
CA GLU A 46 7.11 8.60 -3.93
C GLU A 46 5.84 8.99 -3.14
N PRO A 47 5.97 9.59 -1.94
CA PRO A 47 4.81 9.90 -1.10
C PRO A 47 3.85 10.87 -1.78
N GLU A 48 4.36 11.85 -2.52
CA GLU A 48 3.54 12.85 -3.23
C GLU A 48 2.64 12.20 -4.30
N ARG A 49 3.12 11.16 -4.97
CA ARG A 49 2.35 10.43 -6.00
C ARG A 49 1.29 9.54 -5.36
N LEU A 50 1.63 8.88 -4.26
CA LEU A 50 0.74 7.96 -3.55
C LEU A 50 -0.33 8.69 -2.75
N CYS A 51 0.00 9.84 -2.16
CA CYS A 51 -0.89 10.58 -1.26
C CYS A 51 -1.72 11.67 -1.95
N LYS A 52 -1.55 11.88 -3.27
CA LYS A 52 -2.14 13.01 -4.02
C LYS A 52 -3.64 13.24 -3.79
N HIS A 53 -4.40 12.16 -3.56
CA HIS A 53 -5.86 12.20 -3.40
C HIS A 53 -6.33 11.68 -2.04
N LEU A 54 -5.42 11.55 -1.08
CA LEU A 54 -5.70 11.07 0.26
C LEU A 54 -5.92 12.24 1.21
N ASP A 55 -6.76 12.04 2.23
CA ASP A 55 -6.80 12.96 3.37
C ASP A 55 -5.53 12.83 4.24
N ASP A 56 -5.30 13.80 5.13
CA ASP A 56 -4.09 13.86 5.95
C ASP A 56 -3.89 12.60 6.80
N THR A 57 -4.98 12.07 7.37
CA THR A 57 -4.94 10.87 8.22
C THR A 57 -4.48 9.66 7.42
N THR A 58 -5.07 9.45 6.24
CA THR A 58 -4.75 8.33 5.35
C THR A 58 -3.34 8.50 4.78
N GLY A 59 -2.94 9.73 4.42
CA GLY A 59 -1.60 10.04 3.95
C GLY A 59 -0.51 9.74 4.99
N GLN A 60 -0.75 10.02 6.28
CA GLN A 60 0.20 9.66 7.35
C GLN A 60 0.37 8.15 7.48
N LEU A 61 -0.71 7.38 7.35
CA LEU A 61 -0.63 5.92 7.36
C LEU A 61 0.21 5.40 6.18
N VAL A 62 0.01 5.95 4.98
CA VAL A 62 0.81 5.59 3.80
C VAL A 62 2.29 5.93 4.00
N GLN A 63 2.61 7.10 4.55
CA GLN A 63 3.99 7.47 4.86
C GLN A 63 4.65 6.50 5.86
N GLY A 64 3.90 6.04 6.87
CA GLY A 64 4.36 5.02 7.80
C GLY A 64 4.68 3.69 7.10
N ILE A 65 3.81 3.25 6.19
CA ILE A 65 4.03 2.04 5.38
C ILE A 65 5.28 2.20 4.50
N LEU A 66 5.45 3.34 3.83
CA LEU A 66 6.62 3.62 2.99
C LEU A 66 7.93 3.60 3.78
N LYS A 67 7.92 4.13 5.01
CA LYS A 67 9.09 4.07 5.90
C LYS A 67 9.47 2.62 6.24
N GLU A 68 8.48 1.79 6.54
CA GLU A 68 8.69 0.37 6.82
C GLU A 68 9.23 -0.37 5.58
N LEU A 69 8.64 -0.12 4.40
CA LEU A 69 9.08 -0.73 3.15
C LEU A 69 10.53 -0.38 2.81
N ASN A 70 10.90 0.89 2.93
CA ASN A 70 12.29 1.30 2.74
C ASN A 70 13.23 0.59 3.71
N THR A 71 12.82 0.37 4.97
CA THR A 71 13.65 -0.33 5.95
C THR A 71 13.87 -1.80 5.56
N LEU A 72 12.85 -2.47 5.02
CA LEU A 72 12.93 -3.85 4.56
C LEU A 72 13.76 -4.00 3.27
N GLU A 73 13.75 -2.99 2.41
CA GLU A 73 14.49 -3.01 1.13
C GLU A 73 16.00 -2.73 1.28
N GLN A 74 16.43 -2.20 2.43
CA GLN A 74 17.83 -1.95 2.76
C GLN A 74 18.50 -3.11 3.53
N GLN A 75 17.78 -4.22 3.73
CA GLN A 75 18.26 -5.46 4.37
C GLN A 75 18.66 -6.48 3.31
#